data_AF-A0A7S2QZ42-F1
#
_entry.id   AF-A0A7S2QZ42-F1
#
_cell.length_a   1.000
_cell.length_b   1.000
_cell.length_c   1.000
_cell.angle_alpha   90.00
_cell.angle_beta   90.00
_cell.angle_gamma   90.00
#
_symmetry.space_group_name_H-M   'P 1'
#
loop_
_entity.id
_entity.type
_entity.pdbx_description
1 polymer ?
#
loop_
_entity_poly.entity_id
_entity_poly.type
_entity_poly.pdbx_seq_one_letter_code
_entity_poly.pdbx_strand_id
1 'polypeptide(L)'
;STSTSTSTSTLSTTPARARRCRRATAARAAPVAGLDDDTAGAPTIGLTNDRAAVVAAAPEAFSWTKQWYPVATIDMIDPTKPHPTQLLGVDLVVWRDGEGKWNVFEDKCPHRLAPLSEGRVEADGTLLCAYHAWRFDGDGKCTSMPQASTKSEEERIKANVRSCAFTRPTMEAQGLVWAWGEGGKEAELEARMTPPLLVPEIEGVGKSGRAPGGGFRNHWQMRDLPYGWTA
;
A
#
# COMPACT_ATOMS: atom_id res chain seq x y z
N SER A 1 -25.90 -33.00 56.25
CA SER A 1 -27.22 -32.94 55.61
C SER A 1 -27.60 -31.48 55.45
N THR A 2 -27.22 -30.88 54.32
CA THR A 2 -27.76 -29.58 53.88
C THR A 2 -27.69 -29.54 52.36
N SER A 3 -28.80 -29.11 51.78
CA SER A 3 -29.26 -29.33 50.41
C SER A 3 -28.89 -28.21 49.44
N THR A 4 -28.53 -28.64 48.23
CA THR A 4 -28.99 -28.20 46.89
C THR A 4 -29.32 -26.72 46.62
N SER A 5 -28.65 -26.13 45.62
CA SER A 5 -29.32 -25.63 44.41
C SER A 5 -28.32 -25.34 43.28
N THR A 6 -28.46 -26.10 42.19
CA THR A 6 -27.76 -25.91 40.92
C THR A 6 -28.75 -25.27 39.95
N SER A 7 -28.44 -24.09 39.44
CA SER A 7 -29.28 -23.38 38.47
C SER A 7 -28.84 -23.71 37.04
N THR A 8 -29.62 -24.55 36.36
CA THR A 8 -29.47 -24.87 34.94
C THR A 8 -30.23 -23.82 34.13
N SER A 9 -29.52 -23.03 33.32
CA SER A 9 -30.14 -22.08 32.38
C SER A 9 -30.29 -22.74 31.01
N THR A 10 -31.55 -22.94 30.59
CA THR A 10 -31.92 -23.44 29.26
C THR A 10 -32.09 -22.26 28.30
N LEU A 11 -31.21 -22.14 27.31
CA LEU A 11 -31.38 -21.20 26.20
C LEU A 11 -32.05 -21.91 25.02
N SER A 12 -33.17 -21.32 24.60
CA SER A 12 -34.07 -21.77 23.54
C SER A 12 -33.47 -21.51 22.15
N THR A 13 -33.35 -22.55 21.34
CA THR A 13 -32.89 -22.48 19.95
C THR A 13 -34.06 -22.13 19.02
N THR A 14 -34.02 -20.95 18.40
CA THR A 14 -34.97 -20.55 17.34
C THR A 14 -34.40 -20.93 15.96
N PRO A 15 -35.19 -21.51 15.03
CA PRO A 15 -34.68 -21.89 13.72
C PRO A 15 -34.53 -20.68 12.78
N ALA A 16 -33.35 -20.57 12.15
CA ALA A 16 -33.05 -19.55 11.15
C ALA A 16 -33.85 -19.76 9.86
N ARG A 17 -34.64 -18.76 9.49
CA ARG A 17 -35.45 -18.74 8.25
C ARG A 17 -34.58 -18.44 7.04
N ALA A 18 -34.46 -19.41 6.13
CA ALA A 18 -33.71 -19.29 4.88
C ALA A 18 -34.22 -18.12 4.01
N ARG A 19 -33.35 -17.14 3.75
CA ARG A 19 -33.61 -16.05 2.79
C ARG A 19 -33.35 -16.56 1.37
N ARG A 20 -34.43 -16.67 0.57
CA ARG A 20 -34.39 -16.95 -0.87
C ARG A 20 -33.75 -15.77 -1.61
N CYS A 21 -32.61 -15.99 -2.27
CA CYS A 21 -32.05 -15.07 -3.26
C CYS A 21 -33.00 -14.97 -4.46
N ARG A 22 -33.58 -13.80 -4.71
CA ARG A 22 -34.27 -13.49 -5.97
C ARG A 22 -33.22 -13.07 -6.99
N ARG A 23 -33.12 -13.82 -8.10
CA ARG A 23 -32.34 -13.42 -9.28
C ARG A 23 -32.94 -12.13 -9.86
N ALA A 24 -32.14 -11.08 -9.96
CA ALA A 24 -32.48 -9.89 -10.74
C ALA A 24 -32.31 -10.21 -12.23
N THR A 25 -33.37 -10.05 -13.01
CA THR A 25 -33.36 -10.13 -14.46
C THR A 25 -32.76 -8.84 -15.03
N ALA A 26 -31.74 -8.97 -15.88
CA ALA A 26 -31.13 -7.86 -16.59
C ALA A 26 -32.13 -7.24 -17.58
N ALA A 27 -32.57 -6.01 -17.31
CA ALA A 27 -33.30 -5.20 -18.27
C ALA A 27 -32.29 -4.53 -19.21
N ARG A 28 -32.44 -4.80 -20.50
CA ARG A 28 -31.60 -4.30 -21.60
C ARG A 28 -32.04 -2.86 -21.90
N ALA A 29 -31.18 -1.88 -21.61
CA ALA A 29 -31.41 -0.48 -21.99
C ALA A 29 -31.14 -0.27 -23.49
N ALA A 30 -32.06 0.39 -24.18
CA ALA A 30 -31.96 0.76 -25.59
C ALA A 30 -30.97 1.94 -25.78
N PRO A 31 -30.35 2.08 -26.97
CA PRO A 31 -29.40 3.16 -27.22
C PRO A 31 -30.16 4.47 -27.48
N VAL A 32 -29.80 5.52 -26.76
CA VAL A 32 -30.16 6.90 -27.10
C VAL A 32 -29.10 7.45 -28.03
N ALA A 33 -29.51 7.77 -29.25
CA ALA A 33 -28.69 8.41 -30.28
C ALA A 33 -28.71 9.94 -30.09
N GLY A 34 -27.55 10.55 -30.34
CA GLY A 34 -27.40 11.94 -30.80
C GLY A 34 -27.61 13.04 -29.77
N LEU A 35 -26.50 13.58 -29.26
CA LEU A 35 -26.38 15.01 -28.99
C LEU A 35 -24.94 15.40 -29.32
N ASP A 36 -24.79 16.04 -30.47
CA ASP A 36 -23.59 16.74 -30.88
C ASP A 36 -23.55 18.05 -30.09
N ASP A 37 -22.49 18.27 -29.29
CA ASP A 37 -22.22 19.57 -28.68
C ASP A 37 -20.73 19.88 -28.80
N ASP A 38 -20.43 20.71 -29.81
CA ASP A 38 -19.19 21.44 -29.95
C ASP A 38 -19.04 22.42 -28.77
N THR A 39 -18.36 21.99 -27.71
CA THR A 39 -17.79 22.95 -26.74
C THR A 39 -16.29 22.77 -26.67
N ALA A 40 -15.61 23.59 -27.47
CA ALA A 40 -14.21 23.92 -27.30
C ALA A 40 -13.97 24.50 -25.89
N GLY A 41 -12.95 23.97 -25.21
CA GLY A 41 -12.24 24.68 -24.15
C GLY A 41 -12.83 24.59 -22.74
N ALA A 42 -12.76 23.42 -22.11
CA ALA A 42 -12.67 23.33 -20.66
C ALA A 42 -11.27 22.83 -20.28
N PRO A 43 -10.43 23.63 -19.60
CA PRO A 43 -9.15 23.14 -19.10
C PRO A 43 -9.41 22.16 -17.95
N THR A 44 -9.18 20.87 -18.21
CA THR A 44 -9.00 19.87 -17.16
C THR A 44 -7.85 20.34 -16.29
N ILE A 45 -8.09 20.50 -14.98
CA ILE A 45 -7.10 20.91 -14.00
C ILE A 45 -5.77 20.16 -14.26
N GLY A 46 -4.73 20.89 -14.66
CA GLY A 46 -3.34 20.42 -14.60
C GLY A 46 -2.70 19.85 -15.87
N LEU A 47 -3.37 19.79 -17.03
CA LEU A 47 -2.69 19.46 -18.29
C LEU A 47 -2.82 20.63 -19.29
N THR A 48 -1.74 21.38 -19.50
CA THR A 48 -1.63 22.24 -20.69
C THR A 48 -1.31 21.39 -21.92
N ASN A 49 -1.71 21.87 -23.10
CA ASN A 49 -1.48 21.17 -24.38
C ASN A 49 0.00 20.84 -24.64
N ASP A 50 0.91 21.57 -24.00
CA ASP A 50 2.36 21.39 -24.07
C ASP A 50 2.79 20.02 -23.50
N ARG A 51 1.96 19.41 -22.62
CA ARG A 51 2.17 18.07 -22.08
C ARG A 51 1.51 16.97 -22.92
N ALA A 52 0.56 17.31 -23.78
CA ALA A 52 -0.06 16.36 -24.72
C ALA A 52 0.95 15.88 -25.78
N ALA A 53 1.91 16.72 -26.15
CA ALA A 53 3.01 16.33 -27.03
C ALA A 53 3.94 15.26 -26.43
N VAL A 54 4.00 15.15 -25.09
CA VAL A 54 4.78 14.10 -24.40
C VAL A 54 4.14 12.72 -24.56
N VAL A 55 2.85 12.66 -24.89
CA VAL A 55 2.12 11.41 -25.20
C VAL A 55 2.38 10.97 -26.65
N ALA A 56 2.97 11.83 -27.49
CA ALA A 56 3.23 11.56 -28.90
C ALA A 56 4.67 11.07 -29.15
N ALA A 57 5.10 10.03 -28.43
CA ALA A 57 6.30 9.28 -28.76
C ALA A 57 6.18 7.78 -28.41
N ALA A 58 5.98 6.99 -29.47
CA ALA A 58 6.29 5.56 -29.66
C ALA A 58 5.25 4.45 -29.29
N PRO A 59 5.26 3.31 -30.03
CA PRO A 59 4.17 2.35 -30.19
C PRO A 59 4.33 1.11 -29.29
N GLU A 60 4.52 1.31 -27.99
CA GLU A 60 4.41 0.25 -26.98
C GLU A 60 3.35 0.64 -25.96
N ALA A 61 2.49 -0.30 -25.58
CA ALA A 61 1.43 -0.04 -24.62
C ALA A 61 2.04 0.39 -23.27
N PHE A 62 1.58 1.50 -22.72
CA PHE A 62 2.02 1.97 -21.40
C PHE A 62 1.84 0.87 -20.35
N SER A 63 2.95 0.46 -19.73
CA SER A 63 2.92 -0.54 -18.65
C SER A 63 2.70 0.14 -17.31
N TRP A 64 1.50 -0.02 -16.74
CA TRP A 64 1.14 0.52 -15.43
C TRP A 64 1.93 -0.11 -14.28
N THR A 65 2.40 -1.35 -14.41
CA THR A 65 3.15 -2.01 -13.32
C THR A 65 4.62 -1.61 -13.30
N LYS A 66 5.14 -1.06 -14.40
CA LYS A 66 6.56 -0.69 -14.56
C LYS A 66 6.77 0.81 -14.41
N GLN A 67 6.21 1.39 -13.36
CA GLN A 67 6.30 2.83 -13.05
C GLN A 67 6.50 3.07 -11.56
N TRP A 68 7.03 4.24 -11.22
CA TRP A 68 7.11 4.75 -9.85
C TRP A 68 5.81 5.44 -9.44
N TYR A 69 5.31 5.09 -8.26
CA TYR A 69 4.14 5.70 -7.65
C TYR A 69 4.46 6.23 -6.24
N PRO A 70 4.03 7.45 -5.89
CA PRO A 70 4.10 7.91 -4.52
C PRO A 70 3.05 7.17 -3.70
N VAL A 71 3.47 6.49 -2.64
CA VAL A 71 2.58 5.65 -1.80
C VAL A 71 2.36 6.20 -0.41
N ALA A 72 3.22 7.10 0.07
CA ALA A 72 3.05 7.80 1.33
C ALA A 72 3.82 9.11 1.36
N THR A 73 3.36 10.07 2.16
CA THR A 73 4.13 11.27 2.52
C THR A 73 4.81 11.03 3.86
N ILE A 74 6.11 11.29 3.94
CA ILE A 74 6.93 10.94 5.12
C ILE A 74 6.46 11.68 6.38
N ASP A 75 5.99 12.92 6.23
CA ASP A 75 5.53 13.74 7.36
C ASP A 75 4.15 13.30 7.91
N MET A 76 3.41 12.42 7.21
CA MET A 76 2.12 11.90 7.67
C MET A 76 2.19 10.48 8.23
N ILE A 77 3.34 9.82 8.15
CA ILE A 77 3.52 8.45 8.63
C ILE A 77 4.50 8.40 9.80
N ASP A 78 4.15 7.63 10.83
CA ASP A 78 4.98 7.42 12.01
C ASP A 78 6.16 6.49 11.66
N PRO A 79 7.43 6.93 11.72
CA PRO A 79 8.57 6.10 11.38
C PRO A 79 8.76 4.88 12.31
N THR A 80 8.08 4.83 13.45
CA THR A 80 8.20 3.73 14.42
C THR A 80 7.20 2.60 14.18
N LYS A 81 6.31 2.73 13.19
CA LYS A 81 5.22 1.78 12.93
C LYS A 81 5.13 1.43 11.45
N PRO A 82 4.67 0.21 11.12
CA PRO A 82 4.27 -0.11 9.76
C PRO A 82 2.91 0.54 9.43
N HIS A 83 2.73 0.94 8.17
CA HIS A 83 1.52 1.59 7.67
C HIS A 83 0.96 0.83 6.47
N PRO A 84 -0.33 0.46 6.47
CA PRO A 84 -0.96 -0.13 5.30
C PRO A 84 -1.18 0.91 4.20
N THR A 85 -0.98 0.52 2.95
CA THR A 85 -1.36 1.29 1.76
C THR A 85 -1.75 0.34 0.64
N GLN A 86 -2.27 0.85 -0.47
CA GLN A 86 -2.64 0.03 -1.62
C GLN A 86 -2.16 0.68 -2.91
N LEU A 87 -1.56 -0.12 -3.79
CA LEU A 87 -1.09 0.30 -5.11
C LEU A 87 -1.55 -0.69 -6.16
N LEU A 88 -2.27 -0.20 -7.18
CA LEU A 88 -2.78 -1.04 -8.29
C LEU A 88 -3.57 -2.27 -7.82
N GLY A 89 -4.32 -2.14 -6.72
CA GLY A 89 -5.10 -3.22 -6.10
C GLY A 89 -4.27 -4.25 -5.31
N VAL A 90 -2.97 -4.00 -5.11
CA VAL A 90 -2.09 -4.79 -4.25
C VAL A 90 -1.92 -4.08 -2.91
N ASP A 91 -2.23 -4.78 -1.83
CA ASP A 91 -2.00 -4.29 -0.47
C ASP A 91 -0.51 -4.30 -0.16
N LEU A 92 -0.02 -3.17 0.35
CA LEU A 92 1.39 -2.91 0.66
C LEU A 92 1.53 -2.45 2.11
N VAL A 93 2.71 -2.68 2.68
CA VAL A 93 3.12 -2.13 3.97
C VAL A 93 4.32 -1.21 3.77
N VAL A 94 4.21 0.04 4.25
CA VAL A 94 5.28 1.03 4.29
C VAL A 94 5.82 1.07 5.71
N TRP A 95 7.12 0.88 5.89
CA TRP A 95 7.74 0.87 7.21
C TRP A 95 9.20 1.35 7.12
N ARG A 96 9.78 1.74 8.25
CA ARG A 96 11.15 2.24 8.32
C ARG A 96 12.03 1.25 9.08
N ASP A 97 13.18 0.89 8.49
CA ASP A 97 14.13 -0.02 9.12
C ASP A 97 15.06 0.69 10.13
N GLY A 98 15.92 -0.11 10.76
CA GLY A 98 16.91 0.38 11.74
C GLY A 98 18.01 1.25 11.14
N GLU A 99 18.20 1.22 9.81
CA GLU A 99 19.12 2.09 9.09
C GLU A 99 18.47 3.44 8.72
N GLY A 100 17.18 3.60 9.05
CA GLY A 100 16.42 4.81 8.77
C GLY A 100 15.93 4.89 7.33
N LYS A 101 15.95 3.79 6.57
CA LYS A 101 15.46 3.70 5.20
C LYS A 101 14.00 3.25 5.20
N TRP A 102 13.18 3.88 4.35
CA TRP A 102 11.82 3.42 4.08
C TRP A 102 11.83 2.21 3.16
N ASN A 103 11.04 1.20 3.51
CA ASN A 103 10.87 -0.02 2.73
C ASN A 103 9.37 -0.27 2.49
N VAL A 104 9.06 -0.84 1.33
CA VAL A 104 7.71 -1.19 0.93
C VAL A 104 7.65 -2.67 0.58
N PHE A 105 6.84 -3.43 1.31
CA PHE A 105 6.58 -4.85 1.01
C PHE A 105 5.13 -5.04 0.58
N GLU A 106 4.83 -6.15 -0.08
CA GLU A 106 3.45 -6.62 -0.11
C GLU A 106 2.99 -6.96 1.30
N ASP A 107 1.76 -6.59 1.63
CA ASP A 107 1.21 -6.70 2.97
C ASP A 107 0.76 -8.12 3.31
N LYS A 108 1.66 -9.09 3.11
CA LYS A 108 1.38 -10.52 3.24
C LYS A 108 2.60 -11.23 3.81
N CYS A 109 2.45 -11.75 5.01
CA CYS A 109 3.47 -12.61 5.61
C CYS A 109 3.57 -13.92 4.82
N PRO A 110 4.77 -14.35 4.35
CA PRO A 110 4.94 -15.56 3.55
C PRO A 110 4.54 -16.86 4.29
N HIS A 111 4.38 -16.81 5.61
CA HIS A 111 3.94 -17.95 6.41
C HIS A 111 2.46 -18.28 6.19
N ARG A 112 1.55 -17.32 6.44
CA ARG A 112 0.08 -17.53 6.40
C ARG A 112 -0.70 -16.31 5.89
N LEU A 113 -0.04 -15.44 5.14
CA LEU A 113 -0.61 -14.26 4.48
C LEU A 113 -1.25 -13.24 5.43
N ALA A 114 -0.91 -13.29 6.71
CA ALA A 114 -1.32 -12.25 7.65
C ALA A 114 -0.73 -10.90 7.22
N PRO A 115 -1.48 -9.79 7.35
CA PRO A 115 -0.98 -8.46 7.04
C PRO A 115 0.22 -8.15 7.94
N LEU A 116 1.31 -7.72 7.30
CA LEU A 116 2.53 -7.25 7.95
C LEU A 116 2.33 -5.85 8.55
N SER A 117 1.39 -5.08 8.01
CA SER A 117 0.98 -3.76 8.49
C SER A 117 0.34 -3.79 9.88
N GLU A 118 -0.25 -4.92 10.29
CA GLU A 118 -0.73 -5.14 11.66
C GLU A 118 0.41 -5.47 12.65
N GLY A 119 1.63 -5.63 12.14
CA GLY A 119 2.84 -5.92 12.90
C GLY A 119 3.41 -4.72 13.66
N ARG A 120 4.72 -4.78 13.91
CA ARG A 120 5.48 -3.67 14.51
C ARG A 120 6.93 -3.66 14.05
N VAL A 121 7.56 -2.51 14.12
CA VAL A 121 9.02 -2.39 13.95
C VAL A 121 9.67 -2.65 15.31
N GLU A 122 10.64 -3.56 15.33
CA GLU A 122 11.36 -3.93 16.55
C GLU A 122 12.55 -3.00 16.80
N ALA A 123 13.10 -3.05 18.01
CA ALA A 123 14.21 -2.20 18.42
C ALA A 123 15.50 -2.41 17.61
N ASP A 124 15.67 -3.59 16.98
CA ASP A 124 16.77 -3.88 16.05
C ASP A 124 16.49 -3.46 14.61
N GLY A 125 15.36 -2.78 14.37
CA GLY A 125 15.01 -2.27 13.05
C GLY A 125 14.41 -3.29 12.09
N THR A 126 13.96 -4.46 12.57
CA THR A 126 13.27 -5.46 11.75
C THR A 126 11.75 -5.35 11.85
N LEU A 127 11.04 -5.71 10.78
CA LEU A 127 9.59 -5.80 10.76
C LEU A 127 9.12 -7.13 11.33
N LEU A 128 8.31 -7.10 12.38
CA LEU A 128 7.74 -8.28 13.02
C LEU A 128 6.26 -8.45 12.67
N CYS A 129 5.90 -9.63 12.16
CA CYS A 129 4.52 -10.00 11.85
C CYS A 129 3.72 -10.29 13.13
N ALA A 130 2.54 -9.67 13.29
CA ALA A 130 1.70 -9.83 14.49
C ALA A 130 1.19 -11.25 14.74
N TYR A 131 1.09 -12.10 13.70
CA TYR A 131 0.48 -13.41 13.85
C TYR A 131 1.40 -14.40 14.60
N HIS A 132 2.62 -14.57 14.11
CA HIS A 132 3.56 -15.58 14.59
C HIS A 132 4.96 -15.01 14.83
N ALA A 133 5.09 -13.69 14.91
CA ALA A 133 6.36 -13.03 15.21
C ALA A 133 7.52 -13.40 14.26
N TRP A 134 7.21 -13.73 13.00
CA TRP A 134 8.23 -13.80 11.95
C TRP A 134 8.81 -12.42 11.73
N ARG A 135 10.13 -12.34 11.56
CA ARG A 135 10.86 -11.07 11.44
C ARG A 135 11.52 -10.96 10.08
N PHE A 136 11.50 -9.76 9.52
CA PHE A 136 12.05 -9.45 8.20
C PHE A 136 12.96 -8.22 8.26
N ASP A 137 14.09 -8.25 7.57
CA ASP A 137 14.92 -7.06 7.35
C ASP A 137 14.40 -6.21 6.17
N GLY A 138 15.06 -5.09 5.89
CA GLY A 138 14.70 -4.15 4.81
C GLY A 138 14.75 -4.76 3.40
N ASP A 139 15.54 -5.83 3.20
CA ASP A 139 15.61 -6.58 1.94
C ASP A 139 14.54 -7.68 1.84
N GLY A 140 13.68 -7.79 2.87
CA GLY A 140 12.61 -8.77 2.96
C GLY A 140 13.07 -10.16 3.41
N LYS A 141 14.35 -10.35 3.76
CA LYS A 141 14.86 -11.64 4.20
C LYS A 141 14.32 -11.97 5.60
N CYS A 142 13.92 -13.22 5.78
CA CYS A 142 13.53 -13.72 7.10
C CYS A 142 14.75 -13.78 8.03
N THR A 143 14.68 -13.03 9.14
CA THR A 143 15.77 -12.93 10.13
C THR A 143 15.52 -13.78 11.36
N SER A 144 14.26 -14.04 11.72
CA SER A 144 13.90 -14.87 12.86
C SER A 144 12.55 -15.55 12.69
N MET A 145 12.48 -16.79 13.16
CA MET A 145 11.25 -17.59 13.18
C MET A 145 11.09 -18.34 14.51
N PRO A 146 10.33 -17.78 15.47
CA PRO A 146 10.17 -18.37 16.80
C PRO A 146 9.56 -19.79 16.82
N GLN A 147 8.88 -20.20 15.75
CA GLN A 147 8.25 -21.53 15.65
C GLN A 147 9.23 -22.64 15.24
N ALA A 148 10.50 -22.33 14.96
CA ALA A 148 11.50 -23.34 14.63
C ALA A 148 11.74 -24.25 15.83
N SER A 149 11.62 -25.57 15.64
CA SER A 149 11.89 -26.54 16.71
C SER A 149 13.39 -26.66 17.03
N THR A 150 14.25 -26.40 16.05
CA THR A 150 15.71 -26.45 16.19
C THR A 150 16.37 -25.27 15.49
N LYS A 151 17.61 -24.94 15.88
CA LYS A 151 18.39 -23.89 15.19
C LYS A 151 18.67 -24.24 13.73
N SER A 152 18.93 -25.51 13.42
CA SER A 152 19.15 -25.97 12.05
C SER A 152 17.91 -25.82 11.17
N GLU A 153 16.71 -25.99 11.75
CA GLU A 153 15.45 -25.74 11.06
C GLU A 153 15.28 -24.25 10.75
N GLU A 154 15.54 -23.38 11.72
CA GLU A 154 15.48 -21.94 11.54
C GLU A 154 16.44 -21.48 10.44
N GLU A 155 17.68 -21.95 10.44
CA GLU A 155 18.67 -21.63 9.41
C GLU A 155 18.22 -22.07 8.01
N ARG A 156 17.64 -23.27 7.88
CA ARG A 156 17.10 -23.76 6.61
C ARG A 156 15.95 -22.90 6.11
N ILE A 157 15.07 -22.46 6.99
CA ILE A 157 13.93 -21.61 6.65
C ILE A 157 14.40 -20.20 6.26
N LYS A 158 15.34 -19.61 7.02
CA LYS A 158 15.93 -18.31 6.69
C LYS A 158 16.68 -18.32 5.34
N ALA A 159 17.21 -19.47 4.93
CA ALA A 159 17.85 -19.65 3.63
C ALA A 159 16.86 -19.83 2.46
N ASN A 160 15.58 -20.10 2.74
CA ASN A 160 14.57 -20.34 1.72
C ASN A 160 13.99 -19.02 1.21
N VAL A 161 14.06 -18.81 -0.11
CA VAL A 161 13.49 -17.62 -0.77
C VAL A 161 11.98 -17.50 -0.54
N ARG A 162 11.26 -18.62 -0.39
CA ARG A 162 9.82 -18.61 -0.09
C ARG A 162 9.48 -18.12 1.32
N SER A 163 10.48 -18.02 2.18
CA SER A 163 10.32 -17.50 3.54
C SER A 163 10.58 -16.00 3.61
N CYS A 164 11.03 -15.37 2.53
CA CYS A 164 11.21 -13.92 2.45
C CYS A 164 9.88 -13.19 2.19
N ALA A 165 9.74 -12.01 2.77
CA ALA A 165 8.69 -11.07 2.40
C ALA A 165 8.90 -10.59 0.96
N PHE A 166 7.80 -10.31 0.26
CA PHE A 166 7.87 -9.85 -1.12
C PHE A 166 8.08 -8.34 -1.16
N THR A 167 9.24 -7.91 -1.64
CA THR A 167 9.64 -6.50 -1.60
C THR A 167 9.23 -5.75 -2.87
N ARG A 168 8.95 -4.45 -2.73
CA ARG A 168 8.81 -3.49 -3.83
C ARG A 168 10.04 -2.58 -3.85
N PRO A 169 10.64 -2.34 -5.03
CA PRO A 169 11.64 -1.29 -5.17
C PRO A 169 11.10 0.00 -4.57
N THR A 170 11.88 0.61 -3.68
CA THR A 170 11.45 1.74 -2.85
C THR A 170 12.46 2.87 -2.97
N MET A 171 11.97 4.10 -3.08
CA MET A 171 12.81 5.30 -3.10
C MET A 171 12.21 6.39 -2.21
N GLU A 172 13.06 7.09 -1.47
CA GLU A 172 12.70 8.31 -0.78
C GLU A 172 13.11 9.51 -1.64
N ALA A 173 12.15 10.34 -2.06
CA ALA A 173 12.42 11.55 -2.81
C ALA A 173 11.33 12.59 -2.59
N GLN A 174 11.72 13.87 -2.45
CA GLN A 174 10.80 15.01 -2.36
C GLN A 174 9.77 14.90 -1.21
N GLY A 175 10.17 14.30 -0.08
CA GLY A 175 9.29 14.10 1.08
C GLY A 175 8.25 12.98 0.92
N LEU A 176 8.38 12.18 -0.13
CA LEU A 176 7.51 11.07 -0.47
C LEU A 176 8.27 9.74 -0.41
N VAL A 177 7.55 8.70 0.00
CA VAL A 177 7.94 7.31 -0.24
C VAL A 177 7.36 6.90 -1.58
N TRP A 178 8.23 6.49 -2.49
CA TRP A 178 7.89 5.97 -3.80
C TRP A 178 8.04 4.45 -3.80
N ALA A 179 7.11 3.76 -4.46
CA ALA A 179 7.17 2.33 -4.71
C ALA A 179 7.00 2.04 -6.20
N TRP A 180 7.70 1.02 -6.69
CA TRP A 180 7.51 0.51 -8.03
C TRP A 180 6.26 -0.38 -8.13
N GLY A 181 5.55 -0.30 -9.26
CA GLY A 181 4.26 -0.94 -9.46
C GLY A 181 4.27 -2.48 -9.44
N GLU A 182 5.43 -3.11 -9.63
CA GLU A 182 5.68 -4.55 -9.43
C GLU A 182 6.88 -4.79 -8.49
N GLY A 183 7.05 -6.03 -8.03
CA GLY A 183 8.19 -6.42 -7.18
C GLY A 183 8.98 -7.58 -7.78
N GLY A 184 10.07 -7.94 -7.11
CA GLY A 184 10.99 -8.98 -7.56
C GLY A 184 12.29 -8.42 -8.18
N LYS A 185 13.19 -9.34 -8.55
CA LYS A 185 14.57 -8.98 -8.96
C LYS A 185 14.64 -8.19 -10.26
N GLU A 186 13.76 -8.51 -11.22
CA GLU A 186 13.70 -7.78 -12.49
C GLU A 186 13.16 -6.36 -12.27
N ALA A 187 12.10 -6.23 -11.47
CA ALA A 187 11.54 -4.94 -11.07
C ALA A 187 12.61 -4.03 -10.41
N GLU A 188 13.48 -4.60 -9.57
CA GLU A 188 14.59 -3.87 -8.95
C GLU A 188 15.62 -3.34 -9.97
N LEU A 189 15.88 -4.09 -11.05
CA LEU A 189 16.74 -3.64 -12.13
C LEU A 189 16.06 -2.54 -12.95
N GLU A 190 14.81 -2.75 -13.37
CA GLU A 190 14.05 -1.79 -14.16
C GLU A 190 13.80 -0.47 -13.42
N ALA A 191 13.43 -0.54 -12.13
CA ALA A 191 13.21 0.62 -11.28
C ALA A 191 14.48 1.44 -11.07
N ARG A 192 15.65 0.79 -11.02
CA ARG A 192 16.96 1.47 -10.95
C ARG A 192 17.33 2.15 -12.27
N MET A 193 16.91 1.59 -13.41
CA MET A 193 17.13 2.19 -14.73
C MET A 193 16.12 3.29 -15.07
N THR A 194 15.00 3.35 -14.35
CA THR A 194 13.90 4.28 -14.60
C THR A 194 13.71 5.16 -13.37
N PRO A 195 14.33 6.35 -13.27
CA PRO A 195 14.12 7.23 -12.13
C PRO A 195 12.66 7.70 -12.03
N PRO A 196 12.12 7.97 -10.83
CA PRO A 196 10.81 8.58 -10.70
C PRO A 196 10.79 9.96 -11.38
N LEU A 197 9.62 10.36 -11.86
CA LEU A 197 9.40 11.68 -12.42
C LEU A 197 9.34 12.71 -11.28
N LEU A 198 10.51 13.17 -10.85
CA LEU A 198 10.66 14.22 -9.86
C LEU A 198 10.50 15.60 -10.50
N VAL A 199 10.14 16.59 -9.68
CA VAL A 199 10.00 17.99 -10.11
C VAL A 199 11.24 18.77 -9.65
N PRO A 200 12.22 19.10 -10.53
CA PRO A 200 13.48 19.71 -10.10
C PRO A 200 13.31 21.02 -9.32
N GLU A 201 12.26 21.78 -9.60
CA GLU A 201 11.96 23.07 -8.99
C GLU A 201 11.67 22.99 -7.49
N ILE A 202 11.32 21.81 -6.97
CA ILE A 202 11.03 21.59 -5.54
C ILE A 202 12.16 20.86 -4.80
N GLU A 203 13.26 20.50 -5.49
CA GLU A 203 14.44 19.94 -4.82
C GLU A 203 15.14 21.00 -3.95
N GLY A 204 15.55 20.61 -2.74
CA GLY A 204 16.26 21.49 -1.80
C GLY A 204 15.37 22.48 -1.04
N VAL A 205 14.09 22.55 -1.37
CA VAL A 205 13.10 23.23 -0.54
C VAL A 205 12.72 22.23 0.59
N GLY A 206 13.44 22.16 1.72
CA GLY A 206 13.14 21.24 2.88
C GLY A 206 12.16 21.69 4.01
N LYS A 207 10.99 21.07 4.26
CA LYS A 207 9.98 21.30 5.39
C LYS A 207 9.40 22.68 5.88
N SER A 208 9.86 23.89 5.57
CA SER A 208 9.32 25.21 6.04
C SER A 208 8.81 26.31 5.06
N GLY A 209 8.66 26.08 3.75
CA GLY A 209 8.09 27.05 2.80
C GLY A 209 9.08 28.00 2.09
N ARG A 210 10.38 27.95 2.38
CA ARG A 210 11.31 28.99 1.93
C ARG A 210 12.67 28.40 1.56
N ALA A 211 12.98 28.33 0.26
CA ALA A 211 14.38 28.25 -0.17
C ALA A 211 15.13 29.45 0.45
N PRO A 212 16.39 29.36 0.90
CA PRO A 212 17.24 28.22 1.26
C PRO A 212 17.06 27.79 2.73
N GLY A 213 17.34 26.51 3.03
CA GLY A 213 17.32 25.95 4.40
C GLY A 213 15.94 25.57 4.95
N GLY A 214 14.94 25.45 4.07
CA GLY A 214 13.53 25.45 4.41
C GLY A 214 12.64 25.07 3.21
N GLY A 215 11.35 24.82 3.38
CA GLY A 215 10.67 23.68 2.71
C GLY A 215 9.67 23.79 1.64
N PHE A 216 9.38 22.69 0.98
CA PHE A 216 8.08 22.52 0.38
C PHE A 216 7.13 22.03 1.47
N ARG A 217 6.60 22.98 2.27
CA ARG A 217 5.32 22.79 2.97
C ARG A 217 4.22 22.95 1.95
N ASN A 218 4.06 21.94 1.11
CA ASN A 218 2.71 21.61 0.71
C ASN A 218 2.09 21.14 2.01
N HIS A 219 1.19 21.93 2.58
CA HIS A 219 0.03 21.28 3.14
C HIS A 219 -0.41 20.26 2.05
N TRP A 220 -0.15 18.98 2.20
CA TRP A 220 -1.00 18.03 1.49
C TRP A 220 -2.33 18.17 2.22
N GLN A 221 -3.06 19.26 1.92
CA GLN A 221 -4.47 19.35 2.18
C GLN A 221 -5.02 18.23 1.33
N MET A 222 -5.09 17.03 1.93
CA MET A 222 -6.24 16.18 1.70
C MET A 222 -7.41 17.11 2.00
N ARG A 223 -7.91 17.77 0.94
CA ARG A 223 -9.22 18.42 1.03
C ARG A 223 -10.12 17.23 1.22
N ASP A 224 -10.46 16.95 2.48
CA ASP A 224 -11.74 16.37 2.80
C ASP A 224 -12.76 17.31 2.16
N LEU A 225 -13.07 17.08 0.89
CA LEU A 225 -14.24 17.64 0.25
C LEU A 225 -15.38 17.00 1.02
N PRO A 226 -16.18 17.74 1.79
CA PRO A 226 -17.36 17.17 2.40
C PRO A 226 -18.26 16.65 1.26
N TYR A 227 -18.28 15.33 1.08
CA TYR A 227 -19.27 14.68 0.22
C TYR A 227 -20.58 14.64 1.00
N GLY A 228 -21.38 15.68 0.83
CA GLY A 228 -22.74 15.75 1.37
C GLY A 228 -23.55 16.76 0.59
N TRP A 229 -24.57 16.29 -0.12
CA TRP A 229 -25.71 17.15 -0.45
C TRP A 229 -26.44 17.41 0.87
N THR A 230 -26.38 18.64 1.37
CA THR A 230 -27.18 19.05 2.52
C THR A 230 -28.65 18.73 2.26
N ALA A 231 -29.24 17.96 3.18
CA ALA A 231 -30.66 17.60 3.24
C ALA A 231 -31.53 18.80 3.63
#